data_AF-A0A4R9PJ15-F1
#
_entry.id   AF-A0A4R9PJ15-F1
#
_cell.length_a   1.000
_cell.length_b   1.000
_cell.length_c   1.000
_cell.angle_alpha   90.00
_cell.angle_beta   90.00
_cell.angle_gamma   90.00
#
_symmetry.space_group_name_H-M   'P 1'
#
loop_
_entity.id
_entity.type
_entity.pdbx_description
1 polymer ?
#
loop_
_entity_poly.entity_id
_entity_poly.type
_entity_poly.pdbx_seq_one_letter_code
_entity_poly.pdbx_strand_id
1 'polypeptide(L)'
;SWAGAMGHTQFIPTSYQHYAVDMDGNGKRDIWNSIPDALATAANLLRKNGWQAGKTWGYEVVLPAGKLPAGSKTLAQWQALGVVRANGKPFKNGSDKATLKVPDG
;
A
#
# COMPACT_ATOMS: atom_id res chain seq x y z
N SER A 1 -0.47 -22.08 1.24
CA SER A 1 0.90 -22.31 0.76
C SER A 1 1.63 -23.24 1.72
N TRP A 2 2.84 -23.68 1.38
CA TRP A 2 3.66 -24.57 2.22
C TRP A 2 3.92 -24.01 3.63
N ALA A 3 3.99 -22.68 3.77
CA ALA A 3 4.23 -21.99 5.04
C ALA A 3 2.94 -21.66 5.83
N GLY A 4 1.78 -22.21 5.43
CA GLY A 4 0.52 -22.01 6.16
C GLY A 4 -0.26 -20.74 5.79
N ALA A 5 0.07 -20.06 4.70
CA ALA A 5 -0.79 -19.01 4.14
C ALA A 5 -2.06 -19.61 3.52
N MET A 6 -3.22 -19.01 3.76
CA MET A 6 -4.52 -19.65 3.51
C MET A 6 -5.37 -18.90 2.48
N GLY A 7 -6.16 -19.67 1.71
CA GLY A 7 -7.20 -19.15 0.82
C GLY A 7 -6.70 -18.16 -0.25
N HIS A 8 -7.64 -17.37 -0.78
CA HIS A 8 -7.37 -16.33 -1.77
C HIS A 8 -6.47 -15.21 -1.24
N THR A 9 -6.56 -14.90 0.06
CA THR A 9 -5.84 -13.78 0.66
C THR A 9 -4.39 -14.11 1.01
N GLN A 10 -4.02 -15.39 1.04
CA GLN A 10 -2.72 -15.86 1.55
C GLN A 10 -2.44 -15.37 2.99
N PHE A 11 -3.47 -15.22 3.82
CA PHE A 11 -3.29 -14.84 5.22
C PHE A 11 -2.81 -16.02 6.05
N ILE A 12 -1.89 -15.77 6.98
CA ILE A 12 -1.59 -16.72 8.05
C ILE A 12 -2.76 -16.78 9.06
N PRO A 13 -2.89 -17.83 9.89
CA PRO A 13 -4.04 -18.00 10.79
C PRO A 13 -4.31 -16.82 11.73
N THR A 14 -3.27 -16.19 12.28
CA THR A 14 -3.42 -15.03 13.17
C THR A 14 -3.93 -13.79 12.43
N SER A 15 -3.47 -13.56 11.19
CA SER A 15 -4.02 -12.50 10.33
C SER A 15 -5.50 -12.78 10.01
N TYR A 16 -5.84 -14.02 9.65
CA TYR A 16 -7.24 -14.39 9.44
C TYR A 16 -8.11 -14.07 10.67
N GLN A 17 -7.68 -14.47 11.87
CA GLN A 17 -8.42 -14.16 13.10
C GLN A 17 -8.64 -12.66 13.32
N HIS A 18 -7.65 -11.83 13.00
CA HIS A 18 -7.71 -10.38 13.23
C HIS A 18 -8.50 -9.60 12.16
N TYR A 19 -8.50 -10.09 10.92
CA TYR A 19 -8.99 -9.32 9.77
C TYR A 19 -10.20 -9.94 9.05
N ALA A 20 -10.53 -11.21 9.27
CA ALA A 20 -11.58 -11.88 8.52
C ALA A 20 -12.96 -11.25 8.71
N VAL A 21 -13.67 -11.07 7.59
CA VAL A 21 -15.01 -10.49 7.50
C VAL A 21 -15.94 -11.51 6.83
N ASP A 22 -17.15 -11.63 7.37
CA ASP A 22 -18.29 -12.31 6.73
C ASP A 22 -19.02 -11.22 5.96
N MET A 23 -18.83 -11.19 4.65
CA MET A 23 -19.33 -10.12 3.80
C MET A 23 -20.71 -10.46 3.21
N ASP A 24 -20.97 -11.75 2.97
CA ASP A 24 -22.23 -12.22 2.41
C ASP A 24 -23.31 -12.52 3.49
N GLY A 25 -22.93 -12.54 4.77
CA GLY A 25 -23.82 -12.63 5.92
C GLY A 25 -24.29 -14.06 6.24
N ASN A 26 -23.59 -15.08 5.73
CA ASN A 26 -23.99 -16.48 5.91
C ASN A 26 -23.49 -17.12 7.23
N GLY A 27 -22.81 -16.36 8.08
CA GLY A 27 -22.24 -16.80 9.35
C GLY A 27 -20.83 -17.39 9.24
N LYS A 28 -20.23 -17.42 8.06
CA LYS A 28 -18.86 -17.90 7.81
C LYS A 28 -18.00 -16.77 7.25
N ARG A 29 -16.69 -16.89 7.46
CA ARG A 29 -15.69 -15.98 6.88
C ARG A 29 -14.83 -16.78 5.91
N ASP A 30 -15.45 -17.26 4.84
CA ASP A 30 -14.86 -18.25 3.95
C ASP A 30 -13.92 -17.60 2.91
N ILE A 31 -12.67 -17.36 3.32
CA ILE A 31 -11.62 -16.84 2.42
C ILE A 31 -11.13 -17.85 1.37
N TRP A 32 -11.67 -19.08 1.35
CA TRP A 32 -11.32 -20.11 0.36
C TRP A 32 -12.30 -20.14 -0.80
N ASN A 33 -13.61 -20.03 -0.52
CA ASN A 33 -14.64 -20.22 -1.55
C ASN A 33 -15.57 -19.01 -1.72
N SER A 34 -15.59 -18.04 -0.80
CA SER A 34 -16.38 -16.81 -0.94
C SER A 34 -15.49 -15.66 -1.41
N ILE A 35 -15.69 -15.25 -2.66
CA ILE A 35 -15.03 -14.06 -3.23
C ILE A 35 -15.39 -12.78 -2.44
N PRO A 36 -16.66 -12.54 -2.05
CA PRO A 36 -17.02 -11.44 -1.16
C PRO A 36 -16.20 -11.42 0.13
N ASP A 37 -16.11 -12.55 0.85
CA ASP A 37 -15.38 -12.63 2.12
C ASP A 37 -13.88 -12.40 1.93
N ALA A 38 -13.28 -12.98 0.87
CA ALA A 38 -11.87 -12.80 0.56
C ALA A 38 -11.52 -11.32 0.29
N LEU A 39 -12.32 -10.63 -0.54
CA LEU A 39 -12.11 -9.22 -0.86
C LEU A 39 -12.35 -8.31 0.36
N ALA A 40 -13.43 -8.54 1.10
CA ALA A 40 -13.73 -7.77 2.31
C ALA A 40 -12.66 -7.95 3.38
N THR A 41 -12.16 -9.17 3.56
CA THR A 41 -11.06 -9.48 4.49
C THR A 41 -9.77 -8.78 4.09
N ALA A 42 -9.40 -8.78 2.81
CA ALA A 42 -8.23 -8.06 2.31
C ALA A 42 -8.37 -6.54 2.50
N ALA A 43 -9.54 -5.98 2.18
CA ALA A 43 -9.84 -4.57 2.39
C ALA A 43 -9.81 -4.19 3.87
N ASN A 44 -10.29 -5.06 4.77
CA ASN A 44 -10.24 -4.84 6.21
C ASN A 44 -8.80 -4.79 6.74
N LEU A 45 -7.91 -5.64 6.21
CA LEU A 45 -6.48 -5.57 6.50
C LEU A 45 -5.88 -4.22 6.08
N LEU A 46 -6.13 -3.79 4.84
CA LEU A 46 -5.64 -2.49 4.36
C LEU A 46 -6.15 -1.34 5.23
N ARG A 47 -7.45 -1.31 5.51
CA ARG A 47 -8.10 -0.27 6.33
C ARG A 47 -7.54 -0.23 7.74
N LYS A 48 -7.41 -1.38 8.41
CA LYS A 48 -6.84 -1.45 9.77
C LYS A 48 -5.35 -1.08 9.80
N ASN A 49 -4.63 -1.26 8.69
CA ASN A 49 -3.22 -0.89 8.56
C ASN A 49 -3.01 0.52 7.98
N GLY A 50 -4.01 1.40 8.11
CA GLY A 50 -3.85 2.83 7.83
C GLY A 50 -3.99 3.23 6.37
N TRP A 51 -4.57 2.37 5.52
CA TRP A 51 -4.93 2.76 4.16
C TRP A 51 -5.85 3.99 4.16
N GLN A 52 -5.50 4.99 3.37
CA GLN A 52 -6.26 6.23 3.21
C GLN A 52 -6.86 6.24 1.80
N ALA A 53 -8.17 6.11 1.69
CA ALA A 53 -8.86 6.14 0.40
C ALA A 53 -8.55 7.45 -0.34
N GLY A 54 -8.25 7.37 -1.63
CA GLY A 54 -7.88 8.52 -2.46
C GLY A 54 -6.42 8.96 -2.35
N LYS A 55 -5.66 8.49 -1.35
CA LYS A 55 -4.22 8.72 -1.26
C LYS A 55 -3.46 7.73 -2.15
N THR A 56 -2.43 8.20 -2.86
CA THR A 56 -1.55 7.31 -3.62
C THR A 56 -0.58 6.58 -2.69
N TRP A 57 -0.16 5.37 -3.05
CA TRP A 57 0.91 4.65 -2.36
C TRP A 57 2.31 5.18 -2.74
N GLY A 58 2.45 5.78 -3.92
CA GLY A 58 3.72 6.28 -4.42
C GLY A 58 3.60 7.00 -5.76
N TYR A 59 4.75 7.47 -6.26
CA TYR A 59 4.92 8.04 -7.58
C TYR A 59 6.23 7.54 -8.17
N GLU A 60 6.21 7.19 -9.45
CA GLU A 60 7.45 7.09 -10.22
C GLU A 60 8.01 8.49 -10.49
N VAL A 61 9.32 8.64 -10.32
CA VAL A 61 10.01 9.94 -10.37
C VAL A 61 11.30 9.84 -11.17
N VAL A 62 11.69 10.96 -11.78
CA VAL A 62 13.02 11.16 -12.36
C VAL A 62 13.85 11.93 -11.34
N LEU A 63 15.09 11.46 -11.15
CA LEU A 63 16.03 12.05 -10.21
C LEU A 63 16.91 13.07 -10.92
N PRO A 64 17.23 14.19 -10.26
CA PRO A 64 18.28 15.09 -10.73
C PRO A 64 19.65 14.41 -10.59
N ALA A 65 20.65 14.93 -11.29
CA ALA A 65 22.03 14.47 -11.14
C ALA A 65 22.55 14.72 -9.72
N GLY A 66 23.40 13.82 -9.23
CA GLY A 66 24.04 13.92 -7.92
C GLY A 66 23.36 13.09 -6.82
N LYS A 67 23.96 13.15 -5.63
CA LYS A 67 23.50 12.35 -4.48
C LYS A 67 22.33 13.03 -3.78
N LEU A 68 21.22 12.31 -3.63
CA LEU A 68 20.08 12.76 -2.85
C LEU A 68 20.19 12.34 -1.37
N PRO A 69 19.60 13.13 -0.45
CA PRO A 69 19.56 12.79 0.97
C PRO A 69 18.71 11.55 1.22
N ALA A 70 19.07 10.75 2.23
CA ALA A 70 18.24 9.64 2.69
C ALA A 70 17.06 10.14 3.57
N GLY A 71 16.10 9.24 3.81
CA GLY A 71 15.03 9.44 4.80
C GLY A 71 13.74 10.00 4.22
N SER A 72 12.85 10.41 5.12
CA SER A 72 11.51 10.91 4.80
C SER A 72 11.51 12.43 4.68
N LYS A 73 10.93 12.95 3.60
CA LYS A 73 10.73 14.39 3.35
C LYS A 73 9.35 14.64 2.77
N THR A 74 8.87 15.87 2.82
CA THR A 74 7.62 16.22 2.12
C THR A 74 7.82 16.17 0.61
N LEU A 75 6.76 15.93 -0.16
CA LEU A 75 6.82 15.97 -1.63
C LEU A 75 7.30 17.34 -2.15
N ALA A 76 6.95 18.44 -1.47
CA ALA A 76 7.46 19.77 -1.80
C ALA A 76 8.98 19.89 -1.58
N GLN A 77 9.51 19.31 -0.51
CA GLN A 77 10.95 19.27 -0.25
C GLN A 77 11.69 18.42 -1.30
N TRP A 78 11.12 17.28 -1.69
CA TRP A 78 11.67 16.47 -2.78
C TRP A 78 11.68 17.22 -4.12
N GLN A 79 10.61 17.93 -4.42
CA GLN A 79 10.53 18.77 -5.61
C GLN A 79 11.55 19.90 -5.60
N ALA A 80 11.78 20.54 -4.45
CA ALA A 80 12.82 21.57 -4.28
C ALA A 80 14.23 21.01 -4.46
N LEU A 81 14.44 19.71 -4.21
CA LEU A 81 15.69 19.02 -4.49
C LEU A 81 15.83 18.62 -5.97
N GLY A 82 14.86 18.90 -6.82
CA GLY A 82 14.88 18.60 -8.26
C GLY A 82 14.22 17.27 -8.64
N VAL A 83 13.59 16.57 -7.69
CA VAL A 83 12.84 15.34 -7.99
C VAL A 83 11.52 15.69 -8.66
N VAL A 84 11.27 15.15 -9.85
CA VAL A 84 10.04 15.39 -10.61
C VAL A 84 9.33 14.08 -10.92
N ARG A 85 8.01 14.12 -11.09
CA ARG A 85 7.27 12.91 -11.50
C ARG A 85 7.65 12.53 -12.92
N ALA A 86 7.82 11.23 -13.18
CA ALA A 86 8.21 10.72 -14.50
C ALA A 86 7.22 11.10 -15.62
N ASN A 87 5.94 11.28 -15.25
CA ASN A 87 4.89 11.70 -16.19
C ASN A 87 4.72 13.23 -16.31
N GLY A 88 5.64 14.04 -15.76
CA GLY A 88 5.64 15.50 -15.85
C GLY A 88 4.52 16.21 -15.06
N LYS A 89 3.60 15.48 -14.41
CA LYS A 89 2.54 16.09 -13.60
C LYS A 89 3.09 16.61 -12.26
N PRO A 90 2.47 17.61 -11.63
CA PRO A 90 2.83 18.01 -10.27
C PRO A 90 2.48 16.92 -9.24
N PHE A 91 3.13 16.95 -8.08
CA PHE A 91 2.69 16.17 -6.93
C PHE A 91 1.33 16.68 -6.44
N LYS A 92 0.39 15.77 -6.12
CA LYS A 92 -0.97 16.16 -5.74
C LYS A 92 -1.03 16.95 -4.43
N ASN A 93 -0.22 16.55 -3.45
CA ASN A 93 -0.20 17.17 -2.12
C ASN A 93 1.25 17.36 -1.65
N GLY A 94 1.74 18.60 -1.69
CA GLY A 94 3.13 18.92 -1.35
C GLY A 94 3.51 18.61 0.11
N SER A 95 2.55 18.54 1.03
CA SER A 95 2.81 18.29 2.46
C SER A 95 2.92 16.81 2.80
N ASP A 96 2.52 15.91 1.90
CA ASP A 96 2.65 14.47 2.12
C ASP A 96 4.12 14.07 2.30
N LYS A 97 4.41 13.31 3.35
CA LYS A 97 5.73 12.75 3.58
C LYS A 97 5.93 11.48 2.75
N ALA A 98 7.07 11.40 2.08
CA ALA A 98 7.49 10.27 1.27
C ALA A 98 8.98 9.99 1.44
N THR A 99 9.37 8.76 1.16
CA THR A 99 10.76 8.31 1.16
C THR A 99 11.11 7.87 -0.26
N LEU A 100 12.25 8.33 -0.77
CA LEU A 100 12.76 7.87 -2.06
C LEU A 100 13.19 6.39 -1.96
N LYS A 101 12.78 5.59 -2.94
CA LYS A 101 13.15 4.18 -3.09
C LYS A 101 13.68 3.95 -4.50
N VAL A 102 14.86 3.35 -4.59
CA VAL A 102 15.51 2.94 -5.84
C VAL A 102 15.68 1.42 -5.76
N PRO A 103 14.77 0.63 -6.36
CA PRO A 103 14.76 -0.82 -6.18
C PRO A 103 15.98 -1.53 -6.76
N ASP A 104 16.57 -1.00 -7.83
CA ASP A 104 17.65 -1.65 -8.59
C ASP A 104 19.03 -0.96 -8.48
N GLY A 105 19.17 0.01 -7.56
CA GLY A 105 20.42 0.75 -7.36
C GLY A 105 20.69 1.84 -8.38
#